data_AF-A0A9P0F4T7-F1
#
_entry.id   AF-A0A9P0F4T7-F1
#
_cell.length_a   1.000
_cell.length_b   1.000
_cell.length_c   1.000
_cell.angle_alpha   90.00
_cell.angle_beta   90.00
_cell.angle_gamma   90.00
#
_symmetry.space_group_name_H-M   'P 1'
#
loop_
_entity.id
_entity.type
_entity.pdbx_description
1 polymer ?
#
loop_
_entity_poly.entity_id
_entity_poly.type
_entity_poly.pdbx_seq_one_letter_code
_entity_poly.pdbx_strand_id
1 'polypeptide(L)'
;MARGSNAMARGGPRGGRGGRRGMTKKGGQIQLQVELNTDEEWTKFIDREGLIVVDVFSEWCGPCIGMVGNLKKLKLELGSDHLHYAVAKAEGITVLNRFKDRSEPTWMLVAGGRLIKIMMGTDAPRLMRLIQQELHKELKVMAGERERESLDFSEITEEERKQMEYEKRLQREQEEQEAKELAEKIRKAKLRSLKRLAQKLTSNSVIIFFPTVYSESLGCEPALKLLPLYEEASLSVVDQLPFQITKDNLDLVFYESGLELTDAFKKTLTSLECYVTLLQYQPVNPDPEAPPEKEEPLDLGVIEQKTVMVATGNGDCLNPAPKSIAQVYMNTTESGEKELALWTPTSPLSKAAIFQQVFPRRVEALGHVDEKLPPPSYIIIYEATKAPELMETIKENSDIVEKFGFFDSADPATAKLLCKTHEDLLLFGEDQILLSKLVIAMKDTKKDESILLFSQLFPIYISPDPTIGLKEREQFFPFDFDDWEGSVAELKRQRKIAEEQRLRAIREAEAAAAEAAAEEEAQGEGGQEGEGQPEGEGDAPEQKPEA
;
A
#
# COMPACT_ATOMS: atom_id res chain seq x y z
N MET A 1 -42.06 -39.97 29.16
CA MET A 1 -42.38 -39.75 30.59
C MET A 1 -42.91 -38.32 30.71
N ALA A 2 -44.24 -38.14 30.69
CA ALA A 2 -45.10 -37.80 31.84
C ALA A 2 -44.75 -36.41 32.42
N ARG A 3 -45.59 -35.38 32.55
CA ARG A 3 -47.06 -35.22 32.75
C ARG A 3 -47.42 -33.81 32.18
N GLY A 4 -48.57 -33.47 31.63
CA GLY A 4 -49.94 -33.87 31.93
C GLY A 4 -50.59 -32.84 32.87
N SER A 5 -51.29 -31.85 32.32
CA SER A 5 -52.37 -31.11 33.01
C SER A 5 -53.47 -30.76 32.00
N ASN A 6 -54.69 -31.12 32.40
CA ASN A 6 -55.88 -31.34 31.60
C ASN A 6 -57.03 -30.58 32.28
N ALA A 7 -57.89 -29.89 31.54
CA ALA A 7 -59.24 -29.50 31.96
C ALA A 7 -60.03 -29.09 30.69
N MET A 8 -60.89 -29.98 30.16
CA MET A 8 -62.35 -30.03 30.39
C MET A 8 -63.10 -28.78 29.90
N ALA A 9 -64.29 -28.84 29.27
CA ALA A 9 -65.11 -29.89 28.70
C ALA A 9 -66.33 -29.22 28.03
N ARG A 10 -66.80 -29.81 26.92
CA ARG A 10 -68.21 -29.97 26.49
C ARG A 10 -69.10 -28.75 26.21
N GLY A 11 -69.69 -28.77 25.00
CA GLY A 11 -70.95 -28.08 24.73
C GLY A 11 -71.32 -27.99 23.24
N GLY A 12 -71.87 -29.06 22.67
CA GLY A 12 -72.86 -28.94 21.57
C GLY A 12 -74.22 -29.44 22.09
N PRO A 13 -75.34 -29.33 21.34
CA PRO A 13 -75.49 -28.76 19.99
C PRO A 13 -76.78 -27.92 19.76
N ARG A 14 -76.93 -27.46 18.51
CA ARG A 14 -78.16 -27.11 17.74
C ARG A 14 -78.72 -25.67 17.79
N GLY A 15 -78.70 -25.06 16.60
CA GLY A 15 -79.91 -24.49 16.00
C GLY A 15 -79.76 -23.10 15.39
N GLY A 16 -79.96 -22.99 14.07
CA GLY A 16 -80.47 -21.74 13.47
C GLY A 16 -79.72 -21.15 12.28
N ARG A 17 -80.14 -21.56 11.08
CA ARG A 17 -80.36 -20.78 9.84
C ARG A 17 -79.57 -19.47 9.61
N GLY A 18 -78.97 -19.38 8.42
CA GLY A 18 -79.07 -18.15 7.61
C GLY A 18 -77.81 -17.77 6.83
N GLY A 19 -77.89 -17.83 5.49
CA GLY A 19 -77.10 -16.97 4.60
C GLY A 19 -75.93 -17.63 3.87
N ARG A 20 -76.21 -18.24 2.70
CA ARG A 20 -75.22 -18.36 1.62
C ARG A 20 -74.85 -16.96 1.15
N ARG A 21 -73.68 -16.47 1.55
CA ARG A 21 -73.03 -15.31 0.93
C ARG A 21 -71.94 -15.84 -0.01
N GLY A 22 -72.17 -15.69 -1.31
CA GLY A 22 -71.20 -16.05 -2.34
C GLY A 22 -69.89 -15.30 -2.11
N MET A 23 -68.79 -16.05 -2.09
CA MET A 23 -67.44 -15.53 -2.01
C MET A 23 -67.09 -14.90 -3.36
N THR A 24 -67.04 -13.57 -3.41
CA THR A 24 -66.50 -12.81 -4.53
C THR A 24 -65.02 -13.16 -4.71
N LYS A 25 -64.64 -13.62 -5.92
CA LYS A 25 -63.25 -13.74 -6.34
C LYS A 25 -62.58 -12.37 -6.19
N LYS A 26 -61.61 -12.25 -5.29
CA LYS A 26 -60.66 -11.13 -5.27
C LYS A 26 -60.00 -11.06 -6.65
N GLY A 27 -60.16 -9.93 -7.33
CA GLY A 27 -59.56 -9.66 -8.63
C GLY A 27 -58.04 -9.83 -8.55
N GLY A 28 -57.49 -10.62 -9.47
CA GLY A 28 -56.06 -10.77 -9.64
C GLY A 28 -55.43 -9.42 -9.99
N GLN A 29 -54.30 -9.13 -9.35
CA GLN A 29 -53.47 -7.98 -9.66
C GLN A 29 -53.00 -8.12 -11.11
N ILE A 30 -53.47 -7.24 -12.00
CA ILE A 30 -53.11 -7.28 -13.43
C ILE A 30 -51.59 -7.02 -13.54
N GLN A 31 -50.85 -8.01 -14.03
CA GLN A 31 -49.42 -7.89 -14.34
C GLN A 31 -49.27 -7.03 -15.59
N LEU A 32 -48.90 -5.76 -15.39
CA LEU A 32 -48.89 -4.72 -16.44
C LEU A 32 -47.60 -4.68 -17.28
N GLN A 33 -46.55 -5.39 -16.85
CA GLN A 33 -45.26 -5.50 -17.53
C GLN A 33 -44.99 -6.96 -17.89
N VAL A 34 -44.54 -7.20 -19.11
CA VAL A 34 -44.09 -8.52 -19.58
C VAL A 34 -42.58 -8.62 -19.43
N GLU A 35 -42.10 -9.74 -18.92
CA GLU A 35 -40.66 -10.02 -18.81
C GLU A 35 -40.17 -10.66 -20.11
N LEU A 36 -39.05 -10.15 -20.65
CA LEU A 36 -38.41 -10.64 -21.85
C LEU A 36 -36.98 -11.06 -21.51
N ASN A 37 -36.66 -12.34 -21.71
CA ASN A 37 -35.38 -12.93 -21.35
C ASN A 37 -34.69 -13.65 -22.51
N THR A 38 -35.37 -13.82 -23.65
CA THR A 38 -34.85 -14.56 -24.82
C THR A 38 -35.14 -13.83 -26.13
N ASP A 39 -34.34 -14.09 -27.16
CA ASP A 39 -34.54 -13.53 -28.50
C ASP A 39 -35.90 -13.92 -29.10
N GLU A 40 -36.42 -15.12 -28.78
CA GLU A 40 -37.76 -15.54 -29.25
C GLU A 40 -38.89 -14.73 -28.59
N GLU A 41 -38.78 -14.45 -27.29
CA GLU A 41 -39.74 -13.61 -26.56
C GLU A 41 -39.69 -12.17 -27.07
N TRP A 42 -38.48 -11.65 -27.26
CA TRP A 42 -38.24 -10.32 -27.82
C TRP A 42 -38.93 -10.16 -29.17
N THR A 43 -38.61 -11.04 -30.13
CA THR A 43 -39.12 -10.97 -31.51
C THR A 43 -40.66 -11.00 -31.54
N LYS A 44 -41.28 -11.88 -30.75
CA LYS A 44 -42.74 -11.96 -30.65
C LYS A 44 -43.37 -10.72 -30.01
N PHE A 45 -42.67 -10.08 -29.09
CA PHE A 45 -43.21 -8.94 -28.34
C PHE A 45 -43.15 -7.65 -29.16
N ILE A 46 -42.05 -7.41 -29.89
CA ILE A 46 -41.85 -6.19 -30.68
C ILE A 46 -42.77 -6.06 -31.90
N ASP A 47 -43.34 -7.18 -32.35
CA ASP A 47 -44.31 -7.23 -33.47
C ASP A 47 -45.73 -6.79 -33.08
N ARG A 48 -45.98 -6.49 -31.80
CA ARG A 48 -47.30 -6.01 -31.34
C ARG A 48 -47.61 -4.63 -31.91
N GLU A 49 -48.88 -4.42 -32.26
CA GLU A 49 -49.37 -3.12 -32.70
C GLU A 49 -49.38 -2.09 -31.56
N GLY A 50 -48.89 -0.89 -31.86
CA GLY A 50 -48.80 0.24 -30.93
C GLY A 50 -47.38 0.56 -30.49
N LEU A 51 -47.27 1.40 -29.46
CA LEU A 51 -46.01 1.77 -28.83
C LEU A 51 -45.66 0.77 -27.72
N ILE A 52 -44.46 0.24 -27.81
CA ILE A 52 -43.86 -0.64 -26.80
C ILE A 52 -42.77 0.16 -26.08
N VAL A 53 -42.85 0.16 -24.75
CA VAL A 53 -41.83 0.78 -23.88
C VAL A 53 -41.16 -0.34 -23.11
N VAL A 54 -39.86 -0.51 -23.33
CA VAL A 54 -39.03 -1.54 -22.71
C VAL A 54 -38.08 -0.90 -21.71
N ASP A 55 -38.08 -1.39 -20.48
CA ASP A 55 -37.02 -1.15 -19.49
C ASP A 55 -35.93 -2.21 -19.69
N VAL A 56 -34.81 -1.83 -20.29
CA VAL A 56 -33.66 -2.72 -20.51
C VAL A 56 -32.72 -2.60 -19.32
N PHE A 57 -32.42 -3.74 -18.69
CA PHE A 57 -31.61 -3.82 -17.47
C PHE A 57 -30.57 -4.94 -17.53
N SER A 58 -29.54 -4.81 -16.70
CA SER A 58 -28.52 -5.86 -16.48
C SER A 58 -28.92 -6.77 -15.33
N GLU A 59 -28.58 -8.06 -15.40
CA GLU A 59 -29.00 -9.10 -14.43
C GLU A 59 -28.78 -8.70 -12.97
N TRP A 60 -27.60 -8.15 -12.68
CA TRP A 60 -27.17 -7.80 -11.33
C TRP A 60 -27.87 -6.57 -10.76
N CYS A 61 -28.39 -5.68 -11.62
CA CYS A 61 -29.06 -4.44 -11.22
C CYS A 61 -30.58 -4.62 -11.12
N GLY A 62 -31.15 -5.51 -11.94
CA GLY A 62 -32.60 -5.70 -12.03
C GLY A 62 -33.33 -4.50 -12.69
N PRO A 63 -34.65 -4.64 -12.96
CA PRO A 63 -35.44 -3.59 -13.58
C PRO A 63 -35.73 -2.42 -12.62
N CYS A 64 -36.09 -1.26 -13.17
CA CYS A 64 -36.33 -0.06 -12.39
C CYS A 64 -37.67 -0.09 -11.62
N ILE A 65 -37.65 -0.61 -10.39
CA ILE A 65 -38.83 -0.72 -9.52
C ILE A 65 -39.50 0.65 -9.28
N GLY A 66 -38.68 1.70 -9.11
CA GLY A 66 -39.18 3.05 -8.82
C GLY A 66 -40.06 3.65 -9.93
N MET A 67 -39.89 3.20 -11.17
CA MET A 67 -40.61 3.73 -12.33
C MET A 67 -41.92 3.02 -12.63
N VAL A 68 -42.11 1.81 -12.10
CA VAL A 68 -43.31 1.00 -12.30
C VAL A 68 -44.59 1.76 -11.90
N GLY A 69 -44.56 2.51 -10.80
CA GLY A 69 -45.72 3.30 -10.35
C GLY A 69 -46.14 4.36 -11.36
N ASN A 70 -45.17 5.07 -11.94
CA ASN A 70 -45.41 6.12 -12.93
C ASN A 70 -45.99 5.55 -14.23
N LEU A 71 -45.43 4.44 -14.72
CA LEU A 71 -45.89 3.77 -15.95
C LEU A 71 -47.33 3.23 -15.80
N LYS A 72 -47.65 2.67 -14.63
CA LYS A 72 -49.01 2.20 -14.30
C LYS A 72 -50.01 3.35 -14.31
N LYS A 73 -49.68 4.45 -13.64
CA LYS A 73 -50.51 5.65 -13.62
C LYS A 73 -50.74 6.18 -15.03
N LEU A 74 -49.68 6.28 -15.84
CA LEU A 74 -49.77 6.76 -17.21
C LEU A 74 -50.64 5.87 -18.11
N LYS A 75 -50.56 4.54 -17.97
CA LYS A 75 -51.41 3.61 -18.74
C LYS A 75 -52.89 3.80 -18.45
N LEU A 76 -53.23 3.98 -17.17
CA LEU A 76 -54.60 4.20 -16.72
C LEU A 76 -55.16 5.54 -17.19
N GLU A 77 -54.33 6.59 -17.18
CA GLU A 77 -54.71 7.93 -17.65
C GLU A 77 -54.94 7.97 -19.17
N LEU A 78 -54.10 7.30 -19.95
CA LEU A 78 -54.20 7.29 -21.40
C LEU A 78 -55.27 6.31 -21.90
N GLY A 79 -55.54 5.22 -21.17
CA GLY A 79 -56.57 4.24 -21.51
C GLY A 79 -56.41 3.59 -22.88
N SER A 80 -55.19 3.56 -23.43
CA SER A 80 -54.91 3.05 -24.77
C SER A 80 -54.47 1.59 -24.73
N ASP A 81 -55.11 0.74 -25.54
CA ASP A 81 -54.71 -0.64 -25.78
C ASP A 81 -53.43 -0.75 -26.64
N HIS A 82 -53.00 0.35 -27.25
CA HIS A 82 -51.79 0.46 -28.08
C HIS A 82 -50.55 0.87 -27.28
N LEU A 83 -50.58 0.81 -25.94
CA LEU A 83 -49.42 1.08 -25.09
C LEU A 83 -49.01 -0.17 -24.31
N HIS A 84 -47.85 -0.73 -24.64
CA HIS A 84 -47.32 -1.95 -24.03
C HIS A 84 -46.07 -1.66 -23.20
N TYR A 85 -45.93 -2.36 -22.07
CA TYR A 85 -44.73 -2.27 -21.24
C TYR A 85 -44.07 -3.63 -21.13
N ALA A 86 -42.74 -3.62 -21.24
CA ALA A 86 -41.91 -4.77 -20.96
C ALA A 86 -40.70 -4.38 -20.11
N VAL A 87 -40.14 -5.39 -19.45
CA VAL A 87 -38.79 -5.35 -18.87
C VAL A 87 -37.97 -6.39 -19.61
N ALA A 88 -36.75 -6.06 -20.01
CA ALA A 88 -35.91 -6.92 -20.82
C ALA A 88 -34.52 -7.07 -20.21
N LYS A 89 -34.11 -8.32 -20.00
CA LYS A 89 -32.77 -8.66 -19.51
C LYS A 89 -31.78 -8.59 -20.68
N ALA A 90 -30.82 -7.67 -20.62
CA ALA A 90 -29.90 -7.40 -21.73
C ALA A 90 -29.04 -8.61 -22.13
N GLU A 91 -28.60 -9.41 -21.15
CA GLU A 91 -27.68 -10.54 -21.35
C GLU A 91 -28.33 -11.75 -22.05
N GLY A 92 -29.67 -11.81 -22.10
CA GLY A 92 -30.43 -12.89 -22.73
C GLY A 92 -30.95 -12.58 -24.14
N ILE A 93 -30.76 -11.34 -24.62
CA ILE A 93 -31.33 -10.85 -25.88
C ILE A 93 -30.21 -10.22 -26.71
N THR A 94 -29.87 -10.83 -27.84
CA THR A 94 -28.70 -10.50 -28.66
C THR A 94 -28.69 -9.03 -29.08
N VAL A 95 -29.85 -8.48 -29.46
CA VAL A 95 -29.98 -7.09 -29.92
C VAL A 95 -29.80 -6.07 -28.78
N LEU A 96 -30.00 -6.49 -27.52
CA LEU A 96 -29.88 -5.63 -26.34
C LEU A 96 -28.51 -5.73 -25.66
N ASN A 97 -27.64 -6.64 -26.11
CA ASN A 97 -26.36 -6.93 -25.46
C ASN A 97 -25.43 -5.71 -25.34
N ARG A 98 -25.63 -4.65 -26.15
CA ARG A 98 -24.88 -3.40 -26.03
C ARG A 98 -25.24 -2.55 -24.80
N PHE A 99 -26.33 -2.88 -24.12
CA PHE A 99 -26.80 -2.22 -22.89
C PHE A 99 -26.49 -3.00 -21.61
N LYS A 100 -25.69 -4.08 -21.72
CA LYS A 100 -25.20 -4.84 -20.57
C LYS A 100 -24.27 -4.01 -19.67
N ASP A 101 -24.07 -4.49 -18.46
CA ASP A 101 -23.14 -3.93 -17.46
C ASP A 101 -23.44 -2.47 -17.10
N ARG A 102 -24.71 -2.07 -17.21
CA ARG A 102 -25.20 -0.73 -16.85
C ARG A 102 -25.98 -0.78 -15.54
N SER A 103 -25.66 0.15 -14.64
CA SER A 103 -26.38 0.37 -13.37
C SER A 103 -27.62 1.26 -13.52
N GLU A 104 -27.78 1.88 -14.68
CA GLU A 104 -28.89 2.79 -14.98
C GLU A 104 -29.86 2.15 -15.99
N PRO A 105 -31.18 2.34 -15.83
CA PRO A 105 -32.15 1.76 -16.75
C PRO A 105 -32.06 2.42 -18.13
N THR A 106 -32.20 1.60 -19.17
CA THR A 106 -32.30 2.07 -20.55
C THR A 106 -33.73 1.90 -21.04
N TRP A 107 -34.43 3.01 -21.23
CA TRP A 107 -35.80 3.04 -21.75
C TRP A 107 -35.79 3.04 -23.27
N MET A 108 -36.26 1.95 -23.85
CA MET A 108 -36.35 1.79 -25.30
C MET A 108 -37.81 1.89 -25.74
N LEU A 109 -38.08 2.78 -26.69
CA LEU A 109 -39.39 2.93 -27.31
C LEU A 109 -39.34 2.27 -28.69
N VAL A 110 -40.23 1.30 -28.91
CA VAL A 110 -40.31 0.46 -30.10
C VAL A 110 -41.71 0.56 -30.69
N ALA A 111 -41.83 0.64 -32.01
CA ALA A 111 -43.12 0.58 -32.69
C ALA A 111 -42.95 -0.03 -34.09
N GLY A 112 -43.89 -0.89 -34.49
CA GLY A 112 -43.83 -1.60 -35.78
C GLY A 112 -42.54 -2.38 -35.99
N GLY A 113 -42.06 -3.07 -34.93
CA GLY A 113 -40.83 -3.86 -34.98
C GLY A 113 -39.53 -3.06 -35.14
N ARG A 114 -39.54 -1.74 -34.96
CA ARG A 114 -38.35 -0.88 -35.10
C ARG A 114 -38.12 0.03 -33.90
N LEU A 115 -36.85 0.40 -33.70
CA LEU A 115 -36.45 1.34 -32.66
C LEU A 115 -36.94 2.75 -33.00
N ILE A 116 -37.61 3.41 -32.06
CA ILE A 116 -38.06 4.81 -32.23
C ILE A 116 -37.14 5.74 -31.47
N LYS A 117 -36.89 5.43 -30.19
CA LYS A 117 -36.12 6.30 -29.32
C LYS A 117 -35.53 5.55 -28.14
N ILE A 118 -34.41 6.04 -27.65
CA ILE A 118 -33.78 5.59 -26.40
C ILE A 118 -33.68 6.77 -25.44
N MET A 119 -33.93 6.49 -24.17
CA MET A 119 -33.62 7.38 -23.06
C MET A 119 -32.87 6.58 -22.00
N MET A 120 -31.76 7.11 -21.51
CA MET A 120 -31.02 6.53 -20.38
C MET A 120 -31.37 7.26 -19.08
N GLY A 121 -31.35 6.53 -17.97
CA GLY A 121 -31.49 7.07 -16.62
C GLY A 121 -32.93 7.12 -16.09
N THR A 122 -33.10 7.79 -14.95
CA THR A 122 -34.34 7.74 -14.14
C THR A 122 -35.14 9.05 -14.12
N ASP A 123 -35.04 9.88 -15.18
CA ASP A 123 -35.83 11.12 -15.29
C ASP A 123 -37.30 10.80 -15.62
N ALA A 124 -38.11 10.59 -14.57
CA ALA A 124 -39.50 10.21 -14.70
C ALA A 124 -40.35 11.23 -15.49
N PRO A 125 -40.29 12.55 -15.19
CA PRO A 125 -41.04 13.54 -15.96
C PRO A 125 -40.66 13.59 -17.45
N ARG A 126 -39.37 13.39 -17.79
CA ARG A 126 -38.93 13.30 -19.18
C ARG A 126 -39.48 12.04 -19.84
N LEU A 127 -39.43 10.89 -19.16
CA LEU A 127 -39.92 9.62 -19.70
C LEU A 127 -41.43 9.66 -19.96
N MET A 128 -42.23 10.13 -19.00
CA MET A 128 -43.69 10.20 -19.18
C MET A 128 -44.07 11.09 -20.37
N ARG A 129 -43.43 12.26 -20.51
CA ARG A 129 -43.63 13.15 -21.67
C ARG A 129 -43.22 12.49 -22.98
N LEU A 130 -42.10 11.78 -22.98
CA LEU A 130 -41.63 11.07 -24.16
C LEU A 130 -42.62 9.99 -24.61
N ILE A 131 -43.10 9.16 -23.67
CA ILE A 131 -44.09 8.11 -23.96
C ILE A 131 -45.37 8.71 -24.53
N GLN A 132 -45.91 9.78 -23.93
CA GLN A 132 -47.11 10.44 -24.44
C GLN A 132 -46.92 10.99 -25.86
N GLN A 133 -45.77 11.63 -26.12
CA GLN A 133 -45.45 12.20 -27.42
C GLN A 133 -45.33 11.09 -28.48
N GLU A 134 -44.55 10.06 -28.22
CA GLU A 134 -44.33 8.98 -29.19
C GLU A 134 -45.59 8.12 -29.39
N LEU A 135 -46.43 7.92 -28.36
CA LEU A 135 -47.70 7.21 -28.52
C LEU A 135 -48.66 7.99 -29.42
N HIS A 136 -48.76 9.31 -29.23
CA HIS A 136 -49.61 10.15 -30.09
C HIS A 136 -49.14 10.13 -31.54
N LYS A 137 -47.82 10.10 -31.77
CA LYS A 137 -47.26 9.98 -33.12
C LYS A 137 -47.56 8.61 -33.72
N GLU A 138 -47.41 7.54 -32.94
CA GLU A 138 -47.67 6.18 -33.41
C GLU A 138 -49.14 5.97 -33.77
N LEU A 139 -50.08 6.51 -32.98
CA LEU A 139 -51.51 6.47 -33.32
C LEU A 139 -51.81 7.17 -34.66
N LYS A 140 -51.12 8.28 -34.97
CA LYS A 140 -51.24 8.94 -36.28
C LYS A 140 -50.64 8.14 -37.43
N VAL A 141 -49.53 7.44 -37.18
CA VAL A 141 -48.94 6.51 -38.16
C VAL A 141 -49.93 5.38 -38.44
N MET A 142 -50.55 4.81 -37.42
CA MET A 142 -51.57 3.77 -37.55
C MET A 142 -52.82 4.27 -38.31
N ALA A 143 -53.19 5.54 -38.16
CA ALA A 143 -54.27 6.18 -38.91
C ALA A 143 -53.88 6.56 -40.36
N GLY A 144 -52.61 6.37 -40.77
CA GLY A 144 -52.12 6.74 -42.09
C GLY A 144 -51.86 8.24 -42.28
N GLU A 145 -51.87 9.03 -41.21
CA GLU A 145 -51.67 10.49 -41.25
C GLU A 145 -50.20 10.90 -41.24
N ARG A 146 -49.29 9.98 -40.93
CA ARG A 146 -47.85 10.25 -40.79
C ARG A 146 -47.01 9.01 -41.15
N GLU A 147 -45.81 9.23 -41.67
CA GLU A 147 -44.78 8.19 -41.79
C GLU A 147 -44.00 7.99 -40.47
N ARG A 148 -43.54 6.77 -40.23
CA ARG A 148 -42.78 6.40 -39.02
C ARG A 148 -41.30 6.77 -39.15
N GLU A 149 -40.84 7.66 -38.29
CA GLU A 149 -39.41 7.90 -38.06
C GLU A 149 -38.89 6.82 -37.12
N SER A 150 -37.98 5.98 -37.61
CA SER A 150 -37.42 4.85 -36.88
C SER A 150 -35.96 4.63 -37.25
N LEU A 151 -35.24 3.97 -36.35
CA LEU A 151 -33.84 3.58 -36.47
C LEU A 151 -33.75 2.04 -36.45
N ASP A 152 -32.67 1.52 -37.00
CA ASP A 152 -32.33 0.11 -36.77
C ASP A 152 -31.85 -0.08 -35.33
N PHE A 153 -32.11 -1.24 -34.73
CA PHE A 153 -31.66 -1.53 -33.37
C PHE A 153 -30.13 -1.57 -33.22
N SER A 154 -29.38 -1.74 -34.32
CA SER A 154 -27.91 -1.69 -34.33
C SER A 154 -27.36 -0.26 -34.37
N GLU A 155 -28.17 0.74 -34.73
CA GLU A 155 -27.73 2.13 -34.80
C GLU A 155 -27.57 2.75 -33.40
N ILE A 156 -26.52 3.56 -33.25
CA ILE A 156 -26.23 4.29 -32.02
C ILE A 156 -26.98 5.62 -32.04
N THR A 157 -27.84 5.84 -31.04
CA THR A 157 -28.59 7.09 -30.91
C THR A 157 -27.71 8.26 -30.43
N GLU A 158 -28.19 9.50 -30.63
CA GLU A 158 -27.52 10.70 -30.12
C GLU A 158 -27.33 10.68 -28.59
N GLU A 159 -28.32 10.15 -27.86
CA GLU A 159 -28.25 10.02 -26.40
C GLU A 159 -27.14 9.03 -25.99
N GLU A 160 -27.06 7.88 -26.65
CA GLU A 160 -25.98 6.90 -26.45
C GLU A 160 -24.61 7.51 -26.74
N ARG A 161 -24.47 8.28 -27.84
CA ARG A 161 -23.19 8.92 -28.19
C ARG A 161 -22.72 9.91 -27.13
N LYS A 162 -23.62 10.78 -26.66
CA LYS A 162 -23.31 11.76 -25.61
C LYS A 162 -22.90 11.08 -24.30
N GLN A 163 -23.59 10.00 -23.93
CA GLN A 163 -23.25 9.25 -22.72
C GLN A 163 -21.87 8.60 -22.85
N MET A 164 -21.57 7.94 -23.97
CA MET A 164 -20.24 7.36 -24.21
C MET A 164 -19.11 8.39 -24.20
N GLU A 165 -19.34 9.59 -24.75
CA GLU A 165 -18.37 10.68 -24.71
C GLU A 165 -18.17 11.21 -23.29
N TYR A 166 -19.24 11.34 -22.51
CA TYR A 166 -19.19 11.73 -21.09
C TYR A 166 -18.41 10.72 -20.26
N GLU A 167 -18.72 9.43 -20.38
CA GLU A 167 -18.04 8.33 -19.70
C GLU A 167 -16.56 8.27 -20.06
N LYS A 168 -16.21 8.38 -21.34
CA LYS A 168 -14.81 8.44 -21.79
C LYS A 168 -14.06 9.64 -21.23
N ARG A 169 -14.72 10.80 -21.07
CA ARG A 169 -14.10 11.98 -20.47
C ARG A 169 -13.83 11.74 -18.99
N LEU A 170 -14.83 11.23 -18.25
CA LEU A 170 -14.67 10.91 -16.83
C LEU A 170 -13.56 9.89 -16.61
N GLN A 171 -13.49 8.85 -17.45
CA GLN A 171 -12.44 7.85 -17.41
C GLN A 171 -11.04 8.45 -17.64
N ARG A 172 -10.87 9.33 -18.65
CA ARG A 172 -9.58 10.00 -18.88
C ARG A 172 -9.17 10.91 -17.72
N GLU A 173 -10.13 11.64 -17.14
CA GLU A 173 -9.88 12.49 -15.98
C GLU A 173 -9.44 11.66 -14.75
N GLN A 174 -10.05 10.49 -14.54
CA GLN A 174 -9.65 9.53 -13.51
C GLN A 174 -8.26 8.95 -13.78
N GLU A 175 -8.00 8.45 -14.99
CA GLU A 175 -6.69 7.90 -15.39
C GLU A 175 -5.57 8.94 -15.26
N GLU A 176 -5.83 10.20 -15.64
CA GLU A 176 -4.87 11.29 -15.50
C GLU A 176 -4.59 11.61 -14.01
N GLN A 177 -5.62 11.60 -13.18
CA GLN A 177 -5.47 11.85 -11.75
C GLN A 177 -4.71 10.72 -11.05
N GLU A 178 -5.02 9.46 -11.37
CA GLU A 178 -4.32 8.27 -10.86
C GLU A 178 -2.86 8.26 -11.31
N ALA A 179 -2.58 8.63 -12.57
CA ALA A 179 -1.22 8.72 -13.09
C ALA A 179 -0.41 9.81 -12.36
N LYS A 180 -1.01 10.98 -12.07
CA LYS A 180 -0.37 12.05 -11.28
C LYS A 180 -0.08 11.60 -9.85
N GLU A 181 -1.04 10.97 -9.18
CA GLU A 181 -0.86 10.47 -7.81
C GLU A 181 0.23 9.38 -7.76
N LEU A 182 0.22 8.46 -8.71
CA LEU A 182 1.25 7.42 -8.84
C LEU A 182 2.63 8.03 -9.07
N ALA A 183 2.75 8.99 -9.99
CA ALA A 183 4.01 9.68 -10.26
C ALA A 183 4.55 10.41 -9.02
N GLU A 184 3.68 11.05 -8.24
CA GLU A 184 4.06 11.69 -6.99
C GLU A 184 4.54 10.67 -5.94
N LYS A 185 3.86 9.52 -5.82
CA LYS A 185 4.28 8.43 -4.92
C LYS A 185 5.64 7.87 -5.31
N ILE A 186 5.87 7.60 -6.61
CA ILE A 186 7.17 7.14 -7.13
C ILE A 186 8.25 8.17 -6.79
N ARG A 187 7.97 9.46 -7.02
CA ARG A 187 8.91 10.55 -6.72
C ARG A 187 9.28 10.59 -5.23
N LYS A 188 8.29 10.48 -4.34
CA LYS A 188 8.51 10.46 -2.88
C LYS A 188 9.31 9.24 -2.44
N ALA A 189 8.99 8.04 -2.92
CA ALA A 189 9.72 6.81 -2.62
C ALA A 189 11.18 6.91 -3.08
N LYS A 190 11.40 7.39 -4.31
CA LYS A 190 12.75 7.64 -4.84
C LYS A 190 13.53 8.62 -3.97
N LEU A 191 12.92 9.77 -3.61
CA LEU A 191 13.56 10.76 -2.74
C LEU A 191 13.97 10.18 -1.39
N ARG A 192 13.11 9.35 -0.77
CA ARG A 192 13.43 8.65 0.49
C ARG A 192 14.57 7.66 0.32
N SER A 193 14.54 6.85 -0.75
CA SER A 193 15.61 5.91 -1.10
C SER A 193 16.96 6.64 -1.20
N LEU A 194 17.01 7.72 -1.98
CA LEU A 194 18.22 8.51 -2.18
C LEU A 194 18.73 9.16 -0.89
N LYS A 195 17.84 9.65 -0.01
CA LYS A 195 18.23 10.19 1.31
C LYS A 195 18.93 9.15 2.18
N ARG A 196 18.39 7.93 2.24
CA ARG A 196 18.99 6.82 3.01
C ARG A 196 20.35 6.44 2.46
N LEU A 197 20.48 6.39 1.13
CA LEU A 197 21.77 6.10 0.50
C LEU A 197 22.77 7.23 0.76
N ALA A 198 22.35 8.48 0.68
CA ALA A 198 23.20 9.64 0.94
C ALA A 198 23.81 9.62 2.36
N GLN A 199 23.03 9.21 3.36
CA GLN A 199 23.50 9.04 4.76
C GLN A 199 24.58 7.96 4.90
N LYS A 200 24.58 6.94 4.03
CA LYS A 200 25.61 5.88 4.03
C LYS A 200 26.87 6.28 3.24
N LEU A 201 26.82 7.38 2.48
CA LEU A 201 27.89 7.81 1.58
C LEU A 201 28.57 9.10 2.05
N THR A 202 28.52 9.46 3.32
CA THR A 202 29.06 10.73 3.85
C THR A 202 30.56 10.92 3.59
N SER A 203 31.32 9.84 3.48
CA SER A 203 32.76 9.84 3.21
C SER A 203 33.12 9.66 1.74
N ASN A 204 32.16 9.46 0.84
CA ASN A 204 32.43 9.19 -0.57
C ASN A 204 31.82 10.25 -1.48
N SER A 205 32.48 10.48 -2.62
CA SER A 205 31.97 11.33 -3.71
C SER A 205 32.48 10.82 -5.06
N VAL A 206 32.05 11.44 -6.14
CA VAL A 206 32.32 10.98 -7.51
C VAL A 206 32.54 12.16 -8.44
N ILE A 207 33.45 12.03 -9.41
CA ILE A 207 33.62 12.98 -10.50
C ILE A 207 33.45 12.24 -11.82
N ILE A 208 32.57 12.75 -12.69
CA ILE A 208 32.46 12.31 -14.09
C ILE A 208 33.32 13.23 -14.94
N PHE A 209 34.18 12.65 -15.77
CA PHE A 209 34.88 13.30 -16.86
C PHE A 209 34.18 12.95 -18.16
N PHE A 210 33.83 13.97 -18.93
CA PHE A 210 33.08 13.78 -20.17
C PHE A 210 33.99 13.27 -21.30
N PRO A 211 33.42 12.63 -22.33
CA PRO A 211 34.21 11.97 -23.37
C PRO A 211 35.15 12.94 -24.12
N THR A 212 34.78 14.22 -24.14
CA THR A 212 35.51 15.31 -24.80
C THR A 212 36.93 15.53 -24.24
N VAL A 213 37.21 15.12 -23.01
CA VAL A 213 38.51 15.31 -22.37
C VAL A 213 39.43 14.08 -22.45
N TYR A 214 38.93 12.98 -23.04
CA TYR A 214 39.72 11.75 -23.15
C TYR A 214 40.58 11.78 -24.42
N SER A 215 41.86 11.46 -24.27
CA SER A 215 42.81 11.30 -25.38
C SER A 215 43.42 9.91 -25.39
N GLU A 216 43.51 9.28 -26.57
CA GLU A 216 44.12 7.95 -26.73
C GLU A 216 45.60 7.89 -26.26
N SER A 217 46.32 9.02 -26.30
CA SER A 217 47.74 9.09 -25.99
C SER A 217 48.07 9.37 -24.51
N LEU A 218 47.20 10.11 -23.81
CA LEU A 218 47.45 10.66 -22.47
C LEU A 218 46.38 10.26 -21.44
N GLY A 219 45.35 9.54 -21.88
CA GLY A 219 44.19 9.21 -21.04
C GLY A 219 43.36 10.44 -20.67
N CYS A 220 42.83 10.47 -19.45
CA CYS A 220 42.07 11.60 -18.94
C CYS A 220 43.00 12.60 -18.24
N GLU A 221 43.52 13.59 -18.98
CA GLU A 221 44.42 14.61 -18.41
C GLU A 221 43.83 15.39 -17.20
N PRO A 222 42.54 15.80 -17.21
CA PRO A 222 41.97 16.49 -16.06
C PRO A 222 42.01 15.66 -14.79
N ALA A 223 41.80 14.34 -14.89
CA ALA A 223 41.88 13.43 -13.75
C ALA A 223 43.30 13.38 -13.16
N LEU A 224 44.34 13.36 -14.01
CA LEU A 224 45.73 13.39 -13.57
C LEU A 224 46.10 14.70 -12.88
N LYS A 225 45.62 15.84 -13.40
CA LYS A 225 45.90 17.16 -12.81
C LYS A 225 45.16 17.42 -11.50
N LEU A 226 44.08 16.69 -11.22
CA LEU A 226 43.34 16.81 -9.96
C LEU A 226 43.97 16.01 -8.81
N LEU A 227 44.82 15.01 -9.09
CA LEU A 227 45.48 14.19 -8.05
C LEU A 227 46.16 15.00 -6.93
N PRO A 228 47.05 15.99 -7.19
CA PRO A 228 47.67 16.76 -6.13
C PRO A 228 46.65 17.59 -5.32
N LEU A 229 45.57 18.05 -5.97
CA LEU A 229 44.54 18.84 -5.32
C LEU A 229 43.63 17.97 -4.43
N TYR A 230 43.46 16.69 -4.76
CA TYR A 230 42.77 15.74 -3.88
C TYR A 230 43.54 15.55 -2.58
N GLU A 231 44.87 15.38 -2.65
CA GLU A 231 45.72 15.23 -1.47
C GLU A 231 45.61 16.45 -0.53
N GLU A 232 45.68 17.67 -1.09
CA GLU A 232 45.49 18.92 -0.34
C GLU A 232 44.11 19.01 0.35
N ALA A 233 43.08 18.43 -0.25
CA ALA A 233 41.72 18.45 0.27
C ALA A 233 41.36 17.27 1.20
N SER A 234 42.32 16.39 1.49
CA SER A 234 42.15 15.14 2.25
C SER A 234 41.22 14.14 1.54
N LEU A 235 41.36 14.04 0.21
CA LEU A 235 40.62 13.11 -0.64
C LEU A 235 41.60 12.10 -1.26
N SER A 236 41.20 10.83 -1.34
CA SER A 236 41.94 9.77 -2.02
C SER A 236 41.09 9.12 -3.11
N VAL A 237 41.75 8.69 -4.19
CA VAL A 237 41.11 7.97 -5.28
C VAL A 237 40.97 6.51 -4.88
N VAL A 238 39.73 6.01 -4.83
CA VAL A 238 39.43 4.62 -4.48
C VAL A 238 39.33 3.75 -5.72
N ASP A 239 38.76 4.29 -6.80
CA ASP A 239 38.43 3.54 -8.00
C ASP A 239 38.32 4.48 -9.20
N GLN A 240 38.59 3.97 -10.39
CA GLN A 240 38.36 4.69 -11.65
C GLN A 240 37.89 3.71 -12.72
N LEU A 241 36.81 4.06 -13.44
CA LEU A 241 36.25 3.18 -14.46
C LEU A 241 35.60 3.95 -15.62
N PRO A 242 35.52 3.35 -16.82
CA PRO A 242 34.66 3.83 -17.89
C PRO A 242 33.18 3.62 -17.53
N PHE A 243 32.32 4.57 -17.91
CA PHE A 243 30.88 4.54 -17.68
C PHE A 243 30.12 5.09 -18.88
N GLN A 244 29.21 4.28 -19.44
CA GLN A 244 28.35 4.69 -20.54
C GLN A 244 27.05 5.29 -20.02
N ILE A 245 26.82 6.58 -20.32
CA ILE A 245 25.52 7.21 -20.11
C ILE A 245 24.58 6.74 -21.23
N THR A 246 23.37 6.36 -20.87
CA THR A 246 22.30 5.92 -21.79
C THR A 246 21.13 6.90 -21.71
N LYS A 247 20.21 6.82 -22.67
CA LYS A 247 19.00 7.66 -22.62
C LYS A 247 18.15 7.39 -21.37
N ASP A 248 18.18 6.15 -20.86
CA ASP A 248 17.35 5.71 -19.74
C ASP A 248 17.92 6.16 -18.38
N ASN A 249 19.24 6.32 -18.26
CA ASN A 249 19.88 6.72 -17.00
C ASN A 249 20.27 8.20 -16.93
N LEU A 250 20.22 8.94 -18.05
CA LEU A 250 20.69 10.33 -18.14
C LEU A 250 20.03 11.24 -17.10
N ASP A 251 18.71 11.17 -16.94
CA ASP A 251 17.96 11.97 -15.96
C ASP A 251 18.34 11.64 -14.52
N LEU A 252 18.80 10.41 -14.27
CA LEU A 252 19.20 9.95 -12.95
C LEU A 252 20.66 10.29 -12.64
N VAL A 253 21.54 10.21 -13.63
CA VAL A 253 22.95 10.61 -13.50
C VAL A 253 23.06 12.08 -13.11
N PHE A 254 22.22 12.94 -13.70
CA PHE A 254 22.19 14.38 -13.43
C PHE A 254 21.01 14.81 -12.55
N TYR A 255 20.51 13.90 -11.71
CA TYR A 255 19.36 14.15 -10.84
C TYR A 255 19.58 15.37 -9.95
N GLU A 256 18.63 16.32 -9.98
CA GLU A 256 18.68 17.61 -9.25
C GLU A 256 20.00 18.40 -9.43
N SER A 257 20.72 18.17 -10.54
CA SER A 257 21.99 18.85 -10.80
C SER A 257 21.86 20.29 -11.27
N GLY A 258 20.67 20.68 -11.78
CA GLY A 258 20.46 21.95 -12.47
C GLY A 258 21.15 22.06 -13.84
N LEU A 259 21.76 20.98 -14.33
CA LEU A 259 22.49 20.95 -15.59
C LEU A 259 21.51 20.82 -16.77
N GLU A 260 21.41 21.88 -17.58
CA GLU A 260 20.66 21.85 -18.84
C GLU A 260 21.58 21.38 -19.98
N LEU A 261 21.38 20.14 -20.42
CA LEU A 261 22.16 19.53 -21.50
C LEU A 261 21.53 19.85 -22.86
N THR A 262 22.32 20.38 -23.80
CA THR A 262 21.89 20.59 -25.18
C THR A 262 21.71 19.25 -25.91
N ASP A 263 20.87 19.21 -26.95
CA ASP A 263 20.61 17.97 -27.68
C ASP A 263 21.85 17.40 -28.39
N ALA A 264 22.78 18.27 -28.81
CA ALA A 264 24.06 17.86 -29.35
C ALA A 264 24.91 17.16 -28.29
N PHE A 265 25.03 17.77 -27.10
CA PHE A 265 25.81 17.22 -26.01
C PHE A 265 25.21 15.92 -25.45
N LYS A 266 23.88 15.81 -25.36
CA LYS A 266 23.18 14.54 -25.02
C LYS A 266 23.52 13.42 -25.99
N LYS A 267 23.62 13.71 -27.30
CA LYS A 267 24.03 12.71 -28.30
C LYS A 267 25.48 12.26 -28.08
N THR A 268 26.38 13.20 -27.78
CA THR A 268 27.78 12.88 -27.46
C THR A 268 27.89 11.99 -26.22
N LEU A 269 27.21 12.36 -25.12
CA LEU A 269 27.21 11.60 -23.87
C LEU A 269 26.63 10.18 -24.02
N THR A 270 25.66 10.00 -24.92
CA THR A 270 25.04 8.69 -25.16
C THR A 270 25.76 7.82 -26.20
N SER A 271 26.72 8.40 -26.93
CA SER A 271 27.48 7.68 -27.97
C SER A 271 28.88 7.27 -27.53
N LEU A 272 29.45 7.95 -26.53
CA LEU A 272 30.81 7.73 -26.06
C LEU A 272 30.83 7.47 -24.55
N GLU A 273 31.88 6.77 -24.09
CA GLU A 273 32.06 6.46 -22.68
C GLU A 273 32.63 7.67 -21.92
N CYS A 274 32.05 7.93 -20.75
CA CYS A 274 32.61 8.86 -19.77
C CYS A 274 33.64 8.13 -18.91
N TYR A 275 34.54 8.87 -18.28
CA TYR A 275 35.47 8.33 -17.30
C TYR A 275 35.06 8.79 -15.90
N VAL A 276 34.96 7.89 -14.93
CA VAL A 276 34.45 8.21 -13.60
C VAL A 276 35.50 7.90 -12.53
N THR A 277 35.72 8.85 -11.63
CA THR A 277 36.62 8.71 -10.46
C THR A 277 35.80 8.66 -9.18
N LEU A 278 36.00 7.61 -8.40
CA LEU A 278 35.48 7.46 -7.04
C LEU A 278 36.46 8.06 -6.03
N LEU A 279 35.96 8.96 -5.20
CA LEU A 279 36.73 9.62 -4.16
C LEU A 279 36.27 9.17 -2.77
N GLN A 280 37.21 9.09 -1.85
CA GLN A 280 36.95 8.88 -0.42
C GLN A 280 37.66 9.96 0.39
N TYR A 281 36.98 10.46 1.41
CA TYR A 281 37.58 11.30 2.42
C TYR A 281 38.51 10.47 3.31
N GLN A 282 39.73 10.95 3.46
CA GLN A 282 40.72 10.33 4.33
C GLN A 282 41.30 11.44 5.22
N PRO A 283 40.85 11.55 6.48
CA PRO A 283 41.38 12.57 7.38
C PRO A 283 42.88 12.35 7.58
N VAL A 284 43.65 13.42 7.45
CA VAL A 284 45.08 13.38 7.75
C VAL A 284 45.22 13.32 9.27
N ASN A 285 45.66 12.19 9.83
CA ASN A 285 45.95 12.09 11.25
C ASN A 285 47.18 12.94 11.57
N PRO A 286 47.04 14.03 12.36
CA PRO A 286 48.16 14.91 12.67
C PRO A 286 49.19 14.27 13.62
N ASP A 287 48.85 13.17 14.31
CA ASP A 287 49.75 12.46 15.21
C ASP A 287 49.68 10.92 14.99
N PRO A 288 50.71 10.30 14.36
CA PRO A 288 50.73 8.87 14.09
C PRO A 288 50.88 7.99 15.35
N GLU A 289 51.18 8.56 16.52
CA GLU A 289 51.30 7.83 17.80
C GLU A 289 50.01 7.87 18.65
N ALA A 290 49.03 8.72 18.29
CA ALA A 290 47.74 8.78 18.97
C ALA A 290 46.87 7.55 18.63
N PRO A 291 46.09 7.01 19.60
CA PRO A 291 45.09 5.99 19.29
C PRO A 291 44.15 6.52 18.21
N PRO A 292 43.75 5.71 17.21
CA PRO A 292 42.78 6.17 16.22
C PRO A 292 41.53 6.64 16.96
N GLU A 293 41.28 7.94 16.94
CA GLU A 293 40.00 8.48 17.40
C GLU A 293 38.90 7.79 16.59
N LYS A 294 37.76 7.49 17.21
CA LYS A 294 36.62 6.93 16.47
C LYS A 294 36.32 7.91 15.35
N GLU A 295 36.56 7.49 14.10
CA GLU A 295 36.29 8.32 12.92
C GLU A 295 34.82 8.71 12.94
N GLU A 296 34.54 9.96 13.31
CA GLU A 296 33.20 10.48 13.24
C GLU A 296 32.85 10.64 11.74
N PRO A 297 31.70 10.11 11.29
CA PRO A 297 31.29 10.27 9.92
C PRO A 297 31.15 11.76 9.60
N LEU A 298 31.63 12.15 8.43
CA LEU A 298 31.46 13.51 7.92
C LEU A 298 29.99 13.94 7.95
N ASP A 299 29.75 15.21 8.26
CA ASP A 299 28.43 15.81 8.11
C ASP A 299 27.95 15.70 6.66
N LEU A 300 26.64 15.48 6.49
CA LEU A 300 26.01 15.33 5.20
C LEU A 300 26.20 16.60 4.34
N GLY A 301 26.76 16.46 3.14
CA GLY A 301 27.01 17.58 2.22
C GLY A 301 28.44 18.12 2.21
N VAL A 302 29.26 17.79 3.22
CA VAL A 302 30.63 18.32 3.32
C VAL A 302 31.54 17.74 2.24
N ILE A 303 31.40 16.44 1.95
CA ILE A 303 32.23 15.78 0.94
C ILE A 303 31.94 16.30 -0.48
N GLU A 304 30.68 16.59 -0.78
CA GLU A 304 30.26 17.21 -2.05
C GLU A 304 30.87 18.60 -2.19
N GLN A 305 30.75 19.44 -1.16
CA GLN A 305 31.34 20.78 -1.14
C GLN A 305 32.86 20.76 -1.34
N LYS A 306 33.57 19.86 -0.66
CA LYS A 306 35.02 19.65 -0.86
C LYS A 306 35.33 19.25 -2.30
N THR A 307 34.61 18.25 -2.81
CA THR A 307 34.85 17.71 -4.16
C THR A 307 34.61 18.77 -5.24
N VAL A 308 33.51 19.52 -5.16
CA VAL A 308 33.21 20.58 -6.13
C VAL A 308 34.20 21.74 -6.01
N MET A 309 34.61 22.11 -4.81
CA MET A 309 35.60 23.17 -4.61
C MET A 309 36.95 22.80 -5.25
N VAL A 310 37.40 21.56 -5.10
CA VAL A 310 38.63 21.07 -5.74
C VAL A 310 38.53 21.10 -7.26
N ALA A 311 37.38 20.68 -7.81
CA ALA A 311 37.19 20.59 -9.25
C ALA A 311 37.02 21.96 -9.93
N THR A 312 36.26 22.88 -9.30
CA THR A 312 35.79 24.13 -9.92
C THR A 312 36.37 25.40 -9.29
N GLY A 313 36.99 25.32 -8.12
CA GLY A 313 37.61 26.45 -7.41
C GLY A 313 36.63 27.44 -6.76
N ASN A 314 35.33 27.32 -7.01
CA ASN A 314 34.30 28.21 -6.46
C ASN A 314 33.01 27.48 -6.03
N GLY A 315 32.95 26.16 -6.21
CA GLY A 315 31.78 25.35 -5.89
C GLY A 315 30.66 25.35 -6.93
N ASP A 316 30.84 26.02 -8.08
CA ASP A 316 29.87 26.04 -9.18
C ASP A 316 30.40 25.22 -10.38
N CYS A 317 29.69 24.14 -10.73
CA CYS A 317 30.03 23.31 -11.89
C CYS A 317 29.65 23.96 -13.24
N LEU A 318 28.68 24.87 -13.25
CA LEU A 318 28.21 25.55 -14.46
C LEU A 318 29.10 26.75 -14.80
N ASN A 319 29.57 27.46 -13.77
CA ASN A 319 30.43 28.63 -13.91
C ASN A 319 31.71 28.49 -13.08
N PRO A 320 32.63 27.59 -13.47
CA PRO A 320 33.84 27.33 -12.70
C PRO A 320 34.79 28.53 -12.66
N ALA A 321 35.60 28.65 -11.60
CA ALA A 321 36.51 29.78 -11.43
C ALA A 321 37.57 29.85 -12.54
N PRO A 322 38.01 31.07 -12.93
CA PRO A 322 39.08 31.25 -13.91
C PRO A 322 40.37 30.60 -13.37
N LYS A 323 40.90 29.59 -14.08
CA LYS A 323 42.06 28.71 -13.74
C LYS A 323 41.75 27.41 -13.00
N SER A 324 40.50 27.13 -12.65
CA SER A 324 40.13 25.79 -12.17
C SER A 324 40.31 24.75 -13.28
N ILE A 325 40.53 23.49 -12.90
CA ILE A 325 40.66 22.39 -13.87
C ILE A 325 39.38 22.29 -14.72
N ALA A 326 38.20 22.43 -14.11
CA ALA A 326 36.93 22.44 -14.83
C ALA A 326 36.85 23.52 -15.92
N GLN A 327 37.34 24.74 -15.66
CA GLN A 327 37.33 25.83 -16.64
C GLN A 327 38.41 25.69 -17.72
N VAL A 328 39.60 25.19 -17.35
CA VAL A 328 40.75 25.04 -18.28
C VAL A 328 40.45 24.03 -19.39
N TYR A 329 39.70 22.98 -19.08
CA TYR A 329 39.36 21.92 -20.02
C TYR A 329 37.96 22.06 -20.63
N MET A 330 37.22 23.12 -20.29
CA MET A 330 35.91 23.39 -20.87
C MET A 330 36.04 23.66 -22.36
N ASN A 331 35.29 22.92 -23.18
CA ASN A 331 35.30 23.11 -24.62
C ASN A 331 34.27 24.18 -25.02
N THR A 332 34.58 24.93 -26.07
CA THR A 332 33.60 25.78 -26.75
C THR A 332 33.33 25.18 -28.12
N THR A 333 32.07 24.83 -28.40
CA THR A 333 31.68 24.31 -29.71
C THR A 333 31.81 25.40 -30.77
N GLU A 334 31.76 25.00 -32.05
CA GLU A 334 31.76 25.95 -33.18
C GLU A 334 30.56 26.91 -33.15
N SER A 335 29.45 26.53 -32.49
CA SER A 335 28.28 27.38 -32.26
C SER A 335 28.45 28.37 -31.11
N GLY A 336 29.58 28.34 -30.40
CA GLY A 336 29.85 29.20 -29.24
C GLY A 336 29.27 28.69 -27.92
N GLU A 337 28.71 27.48 -27.90
CA GLU A 337 28.20 26.86 -26.67
C GLU A 337 29.34 26.27 -25.84
N LYS A 338 29.28 26.43 -24.52
CA LYS A 338 30.28 25.88 -23.60
C LYS A 338 29.88 24.46 -23.19
N GLU A 339 30.70 23.47 -23.56
CA GLU A 339 30.57 22.09 -23.10
C GLU A 339 31.48 21.87 -21.89
N LEU A 340 30.89 21.36 -20.82
CA LEU A 340 31.63 21.00 -19.61
C LEU A 340 32.67 19.92 -19.91
N ALA A 341 33.79 19.96 -19.19
CA ALA A 341 34.82 18.92 -19.23
C ALA A 341 34.57 17.80 -18.21
N LEU A 342 34.03 18.19 -17.06
CA LEU A 342 33.76 17.32 -15.94
C LEU A 342 32.53 17.81 -15.18
N TRP A 343 31.96 16.93 -14.37
CA TRP A 343 30.85 17.23 -13.48
C TRP A 343 30.97 16.43 -12.18
N THR A 344 30.56 17.03 -11.07
CA THR A 344 30.48 16.39 -9.76
C THR A 344 29.16 16.77 -9.09
N PRO A 345 28.51 15.86 -8.34
CA PRO A 345 27.31 16.20 -7.61
C PRO A 345 27.60 17.26 -6.55
N THR A 346 26.72 18.26 -6.46
CA THR A 346 26.78 19.35 -5.49
C THR A 346 25.85 19.15 -4.30
N SER A 347 24.94 18.17 -4.38
CA SER A 347 24.00 17.81 -3.32
C SER A 347 24.10 16.32 -2.95
N PRO A 348 23.82 15.95 -1.70
CA PRO A 348 23.83 14.55 -1.27
C PRO A 348 22.85 13.66 -2.05
N LEU A 349 21.72 14.23 -2.49
CA LEU A 349 20.72 13.53 -3.29
C LEU A 349 21.23 13.25 -4.71
N SER A 350 21.82 14.26 -5.35
CA SER A 350 22.42 14.11 -6.67
C SER A 350 23.55 13.08 -6.63
N LYS A 351 24.37 13.09 -5.57
CA LYS A 351 25.41 12.09 -5.33
C LYS A 351 24.84 10.68 -5.20
N ALA A 352 23.85 10.48 -4.34
CA ALA A 352 23.24 9.17 -4.15
C ALA A 352 22.67 8.62 -5.48
N ALA A 353 22.04 9.49 -6.27
CA ALA A 353 21.45 9.13 -7.55
C ALA A 353 22.49 8.62 -8.56
N ILE A 354 23.59 9.34 -8.76
CA ILE A 354 24.66 8.86 -9.63
C ILE A 354 25.34 7.60 -9.08
N PHE A 355 25.51 7.48 -7.76
CA PHE A 355 26.14 6.31 -7.15
C PHE A 355 25.38 5.01 -7.45
N GLN A 356 24.04 5.07 -7.45
CA GLN A 356 23.21 3.93 -7.87
C GLN A 356 23.48 3.50 -9.31
N GLN A 357 23.79 4.45 -10.20
CA GLN A 357 24.04 4.17 -11.62
C GLN A 357 25.45 3.65 -11.89
N VAL A 358 26.46 4.27 -11.28
CA VAL A 358 27.86 3.95 -11.56
C VAL A 358 28.36 2.77 -10.72
N PHE A 359 27.89 2.64 -9.47
CA PHE A 359 28.41 1.66 -8.50
C PHE A 359 27.34 0.74 -7.89
N PRO A 360 26.51 0.06 -8.70
CA PRO A 360 25.38 -0.73 -8.19
C PRO A 360 25.80 -1.80 -7.16
N ARG A 361 26.91 -2.51 -7.42
CA ARG A 361 27.44 -3.53 -6.48
C ARG A 361 27.87 -2.96 -5.13
N ARG A 362 28.41 -1.73 -5.10
CA ARG A 362 28.79 -1.07 -3.84
C ARG A 362 27.56 -0.64 -3.07
N VAL A 363 26.54 -0.15 -3.77
CA VAL A 363 25.24 0.20 -3.19
C VAL A 363 24.57 -1.03 -2.57
N GLU A 364 24.60 -2.17 -3.27
CA GLU A 364 24.12 -3.46 -2.76
C GLU A 364 24.91 -3.90 -1.51
N ALA A 365 26.25 -3.77 -1.53
CA ALA A 365 27.10 -4.11 -0.39
C ALA A 365 26.84 -3.22 0.85
N LEU A 366 26.35 -2.00 0.67
CA LEU A 366 25.89 -1.12 1.75
C LEU A 366 24.52 -1.54 2.32
N GLY A 367 23.91 -2.63 1.82
CA GLY A 367 22.58 -3.08 2.20
C GLY A 367 21.51 -2.06 1.82
N HIS A 368 21.73 -1.28 0.77
CA HIS A 368 20.73 -0.36 0.25
C HIS A 368 19.80 -1.10 -0.70
N VAL A 369 18.50 -1.04 -0.42
CA VAL A 369 17.45 -1.61 -1.26
C VAL A 369 16.56 -0.47 -1.70
N ASP A 370 16.35 -0.35 -3.02
CA ASP A 370 15.45 0.65 -3.55
C ASP A 370 14.03 0.45 -3.03
N GLU A 371 13.44 1.54 -2.55
CA GLU A 371 12.07 1.55 -2.06
C GLU A 371 11.11 1.36 -3.26
N LYS A 372 10.62 0.13 -3.43
CA LYS A 372 9.52 -0.14 -4.36
C LYS A 372 8.24 0.44 -3.77
N LEU A 373 7.36 0.91 -4.65
CA LEU A 373 6.01 1.25 -4.22
C LEU A 373 5.38 0.05 -3.52
N PRO A 374 4.73 0.27 -2.36
CA PRO A 374 4.01 -0.80 -1.71
C PRO A 374 2.95 -1.35 -2.66
N PRO A 375 2.80 -2.68 -2.74
CA PRO A 375 1.73 -3.27 -3.54
C PRO A 375 0.36 -2.81 -3.00
N PRO A 376 -0.70 -2.79 -3.84
CA PRO A 376 -2.05 -2.58 -3.32
C PRO A 376 -2.32 -3.61 -2.22
N SER A 377 -2.93 -3.16 -1.12
CA SER A 377 -3.01 -3.97 0.09
C SER A 377 -4.34 -3.80 0.80
N TYR A 378 -4.82 -4.86 1.43
CA TYR A 378 -5.92 -4.82 2.39
C TYR A 378 -5.38 -4.83 3.81
N ILE A 379 -5.98 -4.03 4.68
CA ILE A 379 -5.84 -4.17 6.13
C ILE A 379 -6.99 -5.04 6.65
N ILE A 380 -6.63 -6.07 7.40
CA ILE A 380 -7.58 -6.89 8.13
C ILE A 380 -7.22 -6.81 9.61
N ILE A 381 -8.20 -6.48 10.44
CA ILE A 381 -8.01 -6.31 11.89
C ILE A 381 -8.82 -7.37 12.63
N TYR A 382 -8.19 -8.00 13.60
CA TYR A 382 -8.78 -8.95 14.53
C TYR A 382 -8.59 -8.51 15.97
N GLU A 383 -9.38 -9.08 16.88
CA GLU A 383 -9.05 -9.06 18.30
C GLU A 383 -7.76 -9.84 18.55
N ALA A 384 -6.84 -9.29 19.36
CA ALA A 384 -5.54 -9.93 19.61
C ALA A 384 -5.67 -11.28 20.32
N THR A 385 -6.80 -11.54 21.00
CA THR A 385 -7.13 -12.84 21.60
C THR A 385 -7.21 -13.98 20.58
N LYS A 386 -7.45 -13.68 19.30
CA LYS A 386 -7.48 -14.66 18.21
C LYS A 386 -6.09 -14.99 17.64
N ALA A 387 -5.04 -14.34 18.14
CA ALA A 387 -3.68 -14.56 17.64
C ALA A 387 -3.29 -16.05 17.58
N PRO A 388 -3.54 -16.91 18.59
CA PRO A 388 -3.13 -18.32 18.54
C PRO A 388 -3.65 -19.08 17.31
N GLU A 389 -4.88 -18.80 16.88
CA GLU A 389 -5.51 -19.43 15.71
C GLU A 389 -5.00 -18.82 14.39
N LEU A 390 -4.74 -17.51 14.40
CA LEU A 390 -4.32 -16.76 13.21
C LEU A 390 -2.84 -16.94 12.88
N MET A 391 -1.96 -17.21 13.86
CA MET A 391 -0.52 -17.32 13.63
C MET A 391 -0.16 -18.43 12.63
N GLU A 392 -0.85 -19.58 12.68
CA GLU A 392 -0.64 -20.68 11.73
C GLU A 392 -1.07 -20.26 10.32
N THR A 393 -2.26 -19.67 10.19
CA THR A 393 -2.79 -19.18 8.91
C THR A 393 -1.89 -18.12 8.28
N ILE A 394 -1.38 -17.18 9.09
CA ILE A 394 -0.43 -16.14 8.66
C ILE A 394 0.87 -16.77 8.13
N LYS A 395 1.37 -17.79 8.82
CA LYS A 395 2.61 -18.49 8.44
C LYS A 395 2.45 -19.25 7.12
N GLU A 396 1.32 -19.93 6.94
CA GLU A 396 1.00 -20.67 5.71
C GLU A 396 0.84 -19.75 4.49
N ASN A 397 0.39 -18.52 4.70
CA ASN A 397 0.11 -17.53 3.65
C ASN A 397 1.13 -16.37 3.65
N SER A 398 2.39 -16.66 4.00
CA SER A 398 3.47 -15.66 4.09
C SER A 398 3.86 -15.01 2.76
N ASP A 399 3.43 -15.57 1.63
CA ASP A 399 3.57 -14.98 0.30
C ASP A 399 2.63 -13.77 0.10
N ILE A 400 1.43 -13.84 0.68
CA ILE A 400 0.37 -12.83 0.58
C ILE A 400 0.39 -11.86 1.76
N VAL A 401 0.67 -12.35 2.97
CA VAL A 401 0.80 -11.50 4.16
C VAL A 401 2.10 -10.71 4.07
N GLU A 402 1.99 -9.39 3.95
CA GLU A 402 3.14 -8.52 3.83
C GLU A 402 3.72 -8.16 5.20
N LYS A 403 2.85 -7.71 6.11
CA LYS A 403 3.22 -7.31 7.48
C LYS A 403 2.08 -7.61 8.44
N PHE A 404 2.40 -7.85 9.71
CA PHE A 404 1.41 -7.87 10.77
C PHE A 404 2.03 -7.33 12.08
N GLY A 405 1.18 -6.90 13.00
CA GLY A 405 1.60 -6.39 14.30
C GLY A 405 0.44 -6.26 15.27
N PHE A 406 0.78 -6.10 16.55
CA PHE A 406 -0.20 -5.91 17.62
C PHE A 406 -0.23 -4.44 18.03
N PHE A 407 -1.43 -3.85 18.00
CA PHE A 407 -1.67 -2.44 18.26
C PHE A 407 -2.66 -2.27 19.41
N ASP A 408 -2.63 -1.10 20.06
CA ASP A 408 -3.57 -0.76 21.13
C ASP A 408 -4.96 -0.30 20.63
N SER A 409 -5.09 -0.01 19.33
CA SER A 409 -6.31 0.51 18.71
C SER A 409 -6.51 -0.05 17.29
N ALA A 410 -7.76 -0.09 16.86
CA ALA A 410 -8.14 -0.41 15.47
C ALA A 410 -8.18 0.84 14.57
N ASP A 411 -8.06 2.04 15.14
CA ASP A 411 -8.04 3.29 14.39
C ASP A 411 -6.61 3.59 13.90
N PRO A 412 -6.36 3.60 12.56
CA PRO A 412 -5.03 3.82 12.00
C PRO A 412 -4.42 5.16 12.41
N ALA A 413 -5.23 6.20 12.68
CA ALA A 413 -4.71 7.52 12.99
C ALA A 413 -4.14 7.63 14.42
N THR A 414 -4.59 6.76 15.33
CA THR A 414 -4.25 6.84 16.75
C THR A 414 -3.53 5.60 17.28
N ALA A 415 -3.51 4.52 16.53
CA ALA A 415 -2.91 3.25 16.91
C ALA A 415 -1.40 3.35 17.17
N LYS A 416 -0.97 2.67 18.24
CA LYS A 416 0.44 2.53 18.61
C LYS A 416 0.83 1.06 18.62
N LEU A 417 2.02 0.79 18.09
CA LEU A 417 2.59 -0.54 18.06
C LEU A 417 2.97 -1.01 19.47
N LEU A 418 2.38 -2.12 19.92
CA LEU A 418 2.73 -2.79 21.15
C LEU A 418 3.92 -3.73 20.93
N CYS A 419 3.77 -4.67 20.00
CA CYS A 419 4.78 -5.67 19.65
C CYS A 419 4.50 -6.29 18.26
N LYS A 420 5.46 -7.07 17.75
CA LYS A 420 5.38 -7.71 16.42
C LYS A 420 5.12 -9.22 16.47
N THR A 421 5.31 -9.86 17.62
CA THR A 421 5.21 -11.31 17.75
C THR A 421 4.18 -11.70 18.81
N HIS A 422 3.55 -12.85 18.63
CA HIS A 422 2.60 -13.37 19.61
C HIS A 422 3.28 -13.67 20.95
N GLU A 423 4.53 -14.14 20.94
CA GLU A 423 5.32 -14.39 22.15
C GLU A 423 5.55 -13.10 22.96
N ASP A 424 5.87 -12.00 22.28
CA ASP A 424 6.04 -10.69 22.90
C ASP A 424 4.74 -10.12 23.47
N LEU A 425 3.61 -10.42 22.83
CA LEU A 425 2.30 -9.98 23.29
C LEU A 425 1.96 -10.57 24.68
N LEU A 426 2.35 -11.82 24.93
CA LEU A 426 2.11 -12.49 26.21
C LEU A 426 2.81 -11.78 27.39
N LEU A 427 3.77 -10.90 27.14
CA LEU A 427 4.45 -10.11 28.17
C LEU A 427 3.59 -8.99 28.78
N PHE A 428 2.53 -8.55 28.09
CA PHE A 428 1.71 -7.40 28.48
C PHE A 428 0.58 -7.73 29.47
N GLY A 429 0.31 -9.01 29.74
CA GLY A 429 -0.76 -9.48 30.64
C GLY A 429 -2.15 -9.54 30.00
N GLU A 430 -3.07 -10.29 30.60
CA GLU A 430 -4.38 -10.60 29.99
C GLU A 430 -5.25 -9.35 29.70
N ASP A 431 -5.29 -8.39 30.61
CA ASP A 431 -6.09 -7.16 30.45
C ASP A 431 -5.67 -6.34 29.22
N GLN A 432 -4.35 -6.22 29.00
CA GLN A 432 -3.84 -5.49 27.84
C GLN A 432 -4.10 -6.27 26.55
N ILE A 433 -3.98 -7.59 26.57
CA ILE A 433 -4.26 -8.45 25.41
C ILE A 433 -5.72 -8.31 24.97
N LEU A 434 -6.66 -8.22 25.91
CA LEU A 434 -8.09 -8.04 25.62
C LEU A 434 -8.41 -6.72 24.91
N LEU A 435 -7.62 -5.68 25.15
CA LEU A 435 -7.78 -4.37 24.49
C LEU A 435 -7.03 -4.28 23.16
N SER A 436 -6.06 -5.16 22.95
CA SER A 436 -5.15 -5.11 21.81
C SER A 436 -5.79 -5.66 20.54
N LYS A 437 -5.32 -5.16 19.39
CA LYS A 437 -5.76 -5.55 18.05
C LYS A 437 -4.62 -6.17 17.28
N LEU A 438 -4.89 -7.26 16.57
CA LEU A 438 -3.98 -7.83 15.58
C LEU A 438 -4.32 -7.21 14.23
N VAL A 439 -3.38 -6.46 13.67
CA VAL A 439 -3.52 -5.81 12.35
C VAL A 439 -2.65 -6.58 11.37
N ILE A 440 -3.22 -6.95 10.22
CA ILE A 440 -2.55 -7.69 9.15
C ILE A 440 -2.67 -6.90 7.86
N ALA A 441 -1.54 -6.61 7.21
CA ALA A 441 -1.47 -6.07 5.87
C ALA A 441 -1.25 -7.20 4.86
N MET A 442 -2.19 -7.38 3.95
CA MET A 442 -2.15 -8.41 2.90
C MET A 442 -2.07 -7.78 1.52
N LYS A 443 -1.30 -8.38 0.62
CA LYS A 443 -1.23 -7.97 -0.79
C LYS A 443 -2.54 -8.28 -1.51
N ASP A 444 -2.99 -7.35 -2.34
CA ASP A 444 -3.99 -7.65 -3.35
C ASP A 444 -3.35 -8.49 -4.46
N THR A 445 -3.66 -9.79 -4.45
CA THR A 445 -3.17 -10.75 -5.44
C THR A 445 -4.15 -10.95 -6.60
N LYS A 446 -5.29 -10.25 -6.61
CA LYS A 446 -6.45 -10.52 -7.50
C LYS A 446 -6.98 -11.96 -7.43
N LYS A 447 -6.49 -12.75 -6.47
CA LYS A 447 -7.01 -14.07 -6.12
C LYS A 447 -7.84 -13.90 -4.87
N ASP A 448 -9.16 -13.79 -5.05
CA ASP A 448 -10.12 -13.52 -3.97
C ASP A 448 -10.10 -14.60 -2.85
N GLU A 449 -9.59 -15.80 -3.14
CA GLU A 449 -9.57 -16.94 -2.22
C GLU A 449 -8.88 -16.65 -0.88
N SER A 450 -7.78 -15.89 -0.87
CA SER A 450 -7.04 -15.59 0.36
C SER A 450 -7.76 -14.58 1.24
N ILE A 451 -8.34 -13.52 0.65
CA ILE A 451 -9.15 -12.55 1.40
C ILE A 451 -10.40 -13.24 1.96
N LEU A 452 -11.01 -14.12 1.17
CA LEU A 452 -12.14 -14.94 1.62
C LEU A 452 -11.75 -15.82 2.81
N LEU A 453 -10.59 -16.47 2.79
CA LEU A 453 -10.07 -17.26 3.92
C LEU A 453 -9.99 -16.42 5.20
N PHE A 454 -9.32 -15.27 5.15
CA PHE A 454 -9.18 -14.39 6.32
C PHE A 454 -10.54 -13.82 6.76
N SER A 455 -11.44 -13.49 5.84
CA SER A 455 -12.79 -13.00 6.17
C SER A 455 -13.62 -14.03 6.96
N GLN A 456 -13.40 -15.33 6.72
CA GLN A 456 -14.10 -16.41 7.43
C GLN A 456 -13.63 -16.55 8.88
N LEU A 457 -12.48 -15.98 9.25
CA LEU A 457 -11.94 -15.98 10.60
C LEU A 457 -12.53 -14.85 11.49
N PHE A 458 -13.62 -14.23 11.02
CA PHE A 458 -14.38 -13.19 11.72
C PHE A 458 -13.52 -12.01 12.16
N PRO A 459 -12.93 -11.25 11.22
CA PRO A 459 -12.26 -10.00 11.53
C PRO A 459 -13.25 -8.96 12.06
N ILE A 460 -12.75 -7.99 12.81
CA ILE A 460 -13.52 -6.82 13.25
C ILE A 460 -13.59 -5.75 12.15
N TYR A 461 -12.61 -5.75 11.24
CA TYR A 461 -12.52 -4.81 10.15
C TYR A 461 -11.76 -5.41 8.97
N ILE A 462 -12.21 -5.07 7.76
CA ILE A 462 -11.53 -5.33 6.48
C ILE A 462 -11.60 -4.03 5.70
N SER A 463 -10.49 -3.56 5.14
CA SER A 463 -10.49 -2.40 4.25
C SER A 463 -11.50 -2.61 3.10
N PRO A 464 -12.31 -1.59 2.74
CA PRO A 464 -13.30 -1.72 1.68
C PRO A 464 -12.70 -2.02 0.30
N ASP A 465 -11.50 -1.50 0.04
CA ASP A 465 -10.78 -1.65 -1.21
C ASP A 465 -9.24 -1.51 -0.99
N PRO A 466 -8.41 -1.94 -1.96
CA PRO A 466 -6.96 -1.89 -1.84
C PRO A 466 -6.38 -0.48 -1.74
N THR A 467 -7.09 0.55 -2.21
CA THR A 467 -6.63 1.94 -2.19
C THR A 467 -6.76 2.52 -0.79
N ILE A 468 -7.89 2.25 -0.12
CA ILE A 468 -8.06 2.58 1.30
C ILE A 468 -7.09 1.76 2.15
N GLY A 469 -7.01 0.45 1.92
CA GLY A 469 -6.10 -0.42 2.68
C GLY A 469 -4.63 -0.03 2.54
N LEU A 470 -4.20 0.51 1.40
CA LEU A 470 -2.85 1.05 1.23
C LEU A 470 -2.59 2.28 2.14
N LYS A 471 -3.57 3.19 2.27
CA LYS A 471 -3.46 4.38 3.15
C LYS A 471 -3.45 4.00 4.63
N GLU A 472 -4.20 2.96 4.99
CA GLU A 472 -4.23 2.42 6.35
C GLU A 472 -2.93 1.68 6.66
N ARG A 473 -2.40 0.91 5.71
CA ARG A 473 -1.08 0.26 5.80
C ARG A 473 0.00 1.29 6.07
N GLU A 474 0.02 2.42 5.37
CA GLU A 474 1.01 3.48 5.60
C GLU A 474 0.97 4.06 7.03
N GLN A 475 -0.19 4.02 7.69
CA GLN A 475 -0.37 4.51 9.05
C GLN A 475 0.00 3.46 10.11
N PHE A 476 -0.47 2.21 9.95
CA PHE A 476 -0.14 1.13 10.88
C PHE A 476 1.30 0.64 10.74
N PHE A 477 1.80 0.55 9.51
CA PHE A 477 3.11 0.04 9.16
C PHE A 477 3.91 1.13 8.45
N PRO A 478 4.35 2.17 9.18
CA PRO A 478 5.18 3.22 8.61
C PRO A 478 6.52 2.66 8.11
N PHE A 479 7.25 3.47 7.35
CA PHE A 479 8.45 3.01 6.65
C PHE A 479 9.57 2.50 7.58
N ASP A 480 9.62 2.99 8.82
CA ASP A 480 10.58 2.64 9.87
C ASP A 480 9.99 1.63 10.86
N PHE A 481 8.84 1.03 10.51
CA PHE A 481 8.21 0.00 11.31
C PHE A 481 9.19 -1.12 11.70
N ASP A 482 10.08 -1.51 10.78
CA ASP A 482 11.03 -2.60 11.04
C ASP A 482 12.10 -2.21 12.09
N ASP A 483 12.43 -0.92 12.19
CA ASP A 483 13.42 -0.38 13.15
C ASP A 483 12.84 -0.21 14.57
N TRP A 484 11.51 -0.22 14.73
CA TRP A 484 10.83 0.00 16.00
C TRP A 484 10.31 -1.31 16.59
N GLU A 485 10.65 -1.60 17.86
CA GLU A 485 10.12 -2.79 18.55
C GLU A 485 8.71 -2.56 19.16
N GLY A 486 8.30 -1.30 19.33
CA GLY A 486 7.05 -0.92 20.01
C GLY A 486 7.21 -0.82 21.52
N SER A 487 6.09 -0.76 22.24
CA SER A 487 6.10 -0.66 23.72
C SER A 487 6.75 -1.85 24.43
N VAL A 488 6.96 -2.98 23.74
CA VAL A 488 7.58 -4.18 24.32
C VAL A 488 9.05 -3.97 24.67
N ALA A 489 9.77 -3.09 23.96
CA ALA A 489 11.19 -2.84 24.24
C ALA A 489 11.41 -2.32 25.66
N GLU A 490 10.56 -1.37 26.08
CA GLU A 490 10.61 -0.81 27.42
C GLU A 490 10.22 -1.86 28.48
N LEU A 491 9.20 -2.70 28.21
CA LEU A 491 8.84 -3.80 29.11
C LEU A 491 9.98 -4.83 29.27
N LYS A 492 10.65 -5.20 28.17
CA LYS A 492 11.81 -6.11 28.19
C LYS A 492 12.94 -5.49 29.02
N ARG A 493 13.21 -4.20 28.85
CA ARG A 493 14.21 -3.47 29.63
C ARG A 493 13.88 -3.46 31.13
N GLN A 494 12.64 -3.13 31.48
CA GLN A 494 12.19 -3.11 32.89
C GLN A 494 12.28 -4.48 33.55
N ARG A 495 11.87 -5.55 32.84
CA ARG A 495 12.00 -6.93 33.33
C ARG A 495 13.45 -7.34 33.52
N LYS A 496 14.35 -6.98 32.59
CA LYS A 496 15.78 -7.25 32.71
C LYS A 496 16.39 -6.56 33.94
N ILE A 497 16.05 -5.29 34.16
CA ILE A 497 16.51 -4.55 35.36
C ILE A 497 15.97 -5.22 36.63
N ALA A 498 14.70 -5.61 36.66
CA ALA A 498 14.11 -6.29 37.81
C ALA A 498 14.76 -7.66 38.07
N GLU A 499 15.10 -8.41 37.03
CA GLU A 499 15.81 -9.69 37.13
C GLU A 499 17.23 -9.51 37.67
N GLU A 500 17.99 -8.53 37.16
CA GLU A 500 19.33 -8.19 37.68
C GLU A 500 19.27 -7.78 39.15
N GLN A 501 18.27 -6.98 39.55
CA GLN A 501 18.05 -6.61 40.94
C GLN A 501 17.70 -7.82 41.82
N ARG A 502 16.85 -8.72 41.34
CA ARG A 502 16.50 -9.96 42.04
C ARG A 502 17.73 -10.87 42.21
N LEU A 503 18.55 -11.03 41.17
CA LEU A 503 19.75 -11.84 41.22
C LEU A 503 20.77 -11.26 42.20
N ARG A 504 20.89 -9.93 42.24
CA ARG A 504 21.73 -9.21 43.22
C ARG A 504 21.22 -9.43 44.65
N ALA A 505 19.92 -9.33 44.89
CA ALA A 505 19.33 -9.57 46.20
C ALA A 505 19.53 -11.02 46.68
N ILE A 506 19.45 -12.01 45.78
CA ILE A 506 19.77 -13.41 46.11
C ILE A 506 21.23 -13.55 46.52
N ARG A 507 22.17 -12.97 45.76
CA ARG A 507 23.60 -13.01 46.09
C ARG A 507 23.91 -12.31 47.42
N GLU A 508 23.27 -11.18 47.70
CA GLU A 508 23.40 -10.46 48.96
C GLU A 508 22.83 -11.30 50.14
N ALA A 509 21.71 -11.99 49.94
CA ALA A 509 21.14 -12.89 50.95
C ALA A 509 21.99 -14.16 51.18
N GLU A 510 22.55 -14.75 50.12
CA GLU A 510 23.47 -15.88 50.22
C GLU A 510 24.77 -15.49 50.93
N ALA A 511 25.31 -14.30 50.63
CA ALA A 511 26.49 -13.77 51.33
C ALA A 511 26.21 -13.51 52.81
N ALA A 512 25.07 -12.90 53.13
CA ALA A 512 24.66 -12.68 54.52
C ALA A 512 24.41 -14.00 55.29
N ALA A 513 23.85 -15.02 54.62
CA ALA A 513 23.68 -16.34 55.22
C ALA A 513 25.03 -17.06 55.46
N ALA A 514 25.99 -16.91 54.55
CA ALA A 514 27.34 -17.44 54.71
C ALA A 514 28.10 -16.74 55.85
N GLU A 515 27.95 -15.42 55.98
CA GLU A 515 28.53 -14.64 57.08
C GLU A 515 27.92 -15.03 58.44
N ALA A 516 26.60 -15.19 58.51
CA ALA A 516 25.92 -15.66 59.71
C ALA A 516 26.32 -17.10 60.11
N ALA A 517 26.52 -18.00 59.14
CA ALA A 517 27.00 -19.35 59.40
C ALA A 517 28.45 -19.36 59.92
N ALA A 518 29.31 -18.46 59.41
CA ALA A 518 30.68 -18.30 59.90
C ALA A 518 30.72 -17.72 61.34
N GLU A 519 29.78 -16.84 61.69
CA GLU A 519 29.63 -16.33 63.07
C GLU A 519 29.10 -17.39 64.04
N GLU A 520 28.21 -18.29 63.60
CA GLU A 520 27.74 -19.44 64.41
C GLU A 520 28.86 -20.47 64.66
N GLU A 521 29.71 -20.74 63.66
CA GLU A 521 30.91 -21.59 63.85
C GLU A 521 31.94 -20.93 64.78
N ALA A 522 32.14 -19.61 64.69
CA ALA A 522 33.05 -18.88 65.57
C ALA A 522 32.57 -18.80 67.04
N GLN A 523 31.26 -18.90 67.29
CA GLN A 523 30.70 -18.99 68.65
C GLN A 523 30.66 -20.43 69.20
N GLY A 524 30.80 -21.45 68.34
CA GLY A 524 30.95 -22.85 68.74
C GLY A 524 32.35 -23.22 69.24
N GLU A 525 33.39 -22.47 68.85
CA GLU A 525 34.78 -22.67 69.28
C GLU A 525 35.20 -21.85 70.52
N GLY A 526 34.23 -21.32 71.27
CA GLY A 526 34.44 -20.51 72.48
C GLY A 526 34.36 -21.27 73.81
N GLY A 527 34.80 -22.54 73.87
CA GLY A 527 34.68 -23.32 75.11
C GLY A 527 35.51 -24.60 75.20
N GLN A 528 36.84 -24.50 75.22
CA GLN A 528 37.73 -25.30 76.10
C GLN A 528 39.23 -25.03 75.88
N GLU A 529 39.84 -24.17 76.71
CA GLU A 529 41.25 -24.24 77.14
C GLU A 529 41.31 -23.55 78.51
N GLY A 530 41.92 -24.02 79.59
CA GLY A 530 42.68 -25.22 79.88
C GLY A 530 43.11 -25.13 81.36
N GLU A 531 43.05 -26.22 82.12
CA GLU A 531 43.81 -26.35 83.36
C GLU A 531 44.95 -27.32 83.10
N GLY A 532 46.17 -26.77 83.00
CA GLY A 532 47.38 -27.56 82.98
C GLY A 532 47.80 -27.94 84.39
N GLN A 533 48.29 -29.16 84.58
CA GLN A 533 49.22 -29.49 85.66
C GLN A 533 50.28 -30.50 85.22
N PRO A 534 51.48 -30.46 85.84
CA PRO A 534 52.71 -31.03 85.31
C PRO A 534 52.99 -32.46 85.78
N GLU A 535 53.98 -33.08 85.14
CA GLU A 535 54.47 -34.43 85.37
C GLU A 535 55.07 -34.67 86.78
N GLY A 536 54.81 -35.86 87.32
CA GLY A 536 55.49 -36.44 88.49
C GLY A 536 55.02 -37.87 88.77
N GLU A 537 55.93 -38.83 88.66
CA GLU A 537 55.77 -40.29 88.74
C GLU A 537 55.14 -40.83 90.05
N GLY A 538 54.49 -42.00 89.97
CA GLY A 538 54.30 -42.87 91.15
C GLY A 538 53.19 -43.92 91.07
N ASP A 539 53.57 -45.12 90.63
CA ASP A 539 53.02 -46.46 90.94
C ASP A 539 51.62 -46.92 90.48
N ALA A 540 51.64 -48.13 89.92
CA ALA A 540 50.50 -48.98 89.50
C ALA A 540 50.10 -49.94 90.66
N PRO A 541 49.18 -50.92 90.52
CA PRO A 541 48.35 -51.29 89.37
C PRO A 541 46.88 -51.69 89.70
N GLU A 542 46.18 -52.14 88.66
CA GLU A 542 45.26 -53.30 88.64
C GLU A 542 43.72 -53.13 88.64
N GLN A 543 43.16 -53.84 87.65
CA GLN A 543 41.90 -54.60 87.63
C GLN A 543 40.58 -53.90 87.21
N LYS A 544 40.30 -54.07 85.90
CA LYS A 544 39.16 -54.77 85.25
C LYS A 544 37.69 -54.41 85.60
N PRO A 545 36.76 -54.66 84.63
CA PRO A 545 35.55 -53.87 84.42
C PRO A 545 34.26 -54.61 84.79
N GLU A 546 33.16 -53.86 84.96
CA GLU A 546 31.73 -54.22 84.84
C GLU A 546 30.94 -53.01 85.38
N ALA A 547 29.79 -52.57 84.86
CA ALA A 547 28.85 -53.05 83.86
C ALA A 547 28.03 -51.85 83.33
#